data_AF-G8DCN5-F1
#
_entry.id   AF-G8DCN5-F1
#
_cell.length_a   1.000
_cell.length_b   1.000
_cell.length_c   1.000
_cell.angle_alpha   90.00
_cell.angle_beta   90.00
_cell.angle_gamma   90.00
#
_symmetry.space_group_name_H-M   'P 1'
#
loop_
_entity.id
_entity.type
_entity.pdbx_description
1 polymer ?
#
loop_
_entity_poly.entity_id
_entity_poly.type
_entity_poly.pdbx_seq_one_letter_code
_entity_poly.pdbx_strand_id
1 'polypeptide(L)'
;IVDPIDGYNKLMVEKTAVSNGKVTLDRQFYDADALEFTLQYNQLYLTPEGNYDAGKMFGHQNTATVVNGMQFGYVPNMVHNLLVKGDANKNIFVAQPWNGLEHKQYQSQLLFVENDQHVRLFVENQGNEPVFFHIVGEILDRVTQGNRVQSAGT
;
A
#
# COMPACT_ATOMS: atom_id res chain seq x y z
N ILE A 1 15.67 12.65 -3.17
CA ILE A 1 14.38 12.66 -2.44
C ILE A 1 14.41 13.77 -1.40
N VAL A 2 15.46 13.85 -0.58
CA VAL A 2 15.78 15.02 0.26
C VAL A 2 16.98 15.75 -0.36
N ASP A 3 16.80 17.03 -0.64
CA ASP A 3 17.89 18.01 -0.75
C ASP A 3 18.38 18.32 0.67
N PRO A 4 19.68 18.13 0.97
CA PRO A 4 20.22 18.38 2.31
C PRO A 4 20.19 19.87 2.72
N ILE A 5 19.96 20.80 1.79
CA ILE A 5 19.88 22.24 2.02
C ILE A 5 18.42 22.69 2.06
N ASP A 6 17.62 22.28 1.06
CA ASP A 6 16.27 22.82 0.84
C ASP A 6 15.11 21.84 1.15
N GLY A 7 15.41 20.61 1.58
CA GLY A 7 14.38 19.61 1.92
C GLY A 7 13.85 18.82 0.72
N TYR A 8 12.60 18.37 0.73
CA TYR A 8 12.09 17.52 -0.34
C TYR A 8 11.93 18.28 -1.67
N ASN A 9 12.26 17.63 -2.79
CA ASN A 9 12.04 18.22 -4.11
C ASN A 9 10.59 17.98 -4.58
N LYS A 10 10.03 18.96 -5.29
CA LYS A 10 8.74 18.80 -5.99
C LYS A 10 8.75 17.59 -6.90
N LEU A 11 7.62 16.89 -6.97
CA LEU A 11 7.46 15.74 -7.84
C LEU A 11 6.84 16.20 -9.16
N MET A 12 7.59 16.10 -10.25
CA MET A 12 7.06 16.22 -11.61
C MET A 12 6.70 14.84 -12.14
N VAL A 13 5.49 14.72 -12.67
CA VAL A 13 4.96 13.51 -13.33
C VAL A 13 4.41 13.88 -14.70
N GLU A 14 4.53 12.97 -15.66
CA GLU A 14 3.82 13.03 -16.93
C GLU A 14 2.57 12.15 -16.80
N LYS A 15 1.40 12.74 -17.01
CA LYS A 15 0.11 12.05 -17.05
C LYS A 15 -0.52 12.23 -18.42
N THR A 16 -1.44 11.33 -18.78
CA THR A 16 -2.24 11.50 -19.99
C THR A 16 -3.49 12.33 -19.69
N ALA A 17 -3.74 13.33 -20.52
CA ALA A 17 -4.95 14.16 -20.49
C ALA A 17 -5.63 14.14 -21.86
N VAL A 18 -6.92 14.43 -21.91
CA VAL A 18 -7.66 14.58 -23.17
C VAL A 18 -7.87 16.06 -23.43
N SER A 19 -7.28 16.56 -24.52
CA SER A 19 -7.47 17.93 -25.00
C SER A 19 -7.97 17.90 -26.44
N ASN A 20 -9.12 18.51 -26.70
CA ASN A 20 -9.78 18.52 -28.02
C ASN A 20 -9.94 17.11 -28.65
N GLY A 21 -10.27 16.11 -27.83
CA GLY A 21 -10.48 14.72 -28.28
C GLY A 21 -9.20 13.96 -28.63
N LYS A 22 -8.02 14.52 -28.34
CA LYS A 22 -6.72 13.84 -28.49
C LYS A 22 -6.08 13.61 -27.13
N VAL A 23 -5.41 12.48 -26.97
CA VAL A 23 -4.56 12.21 -25.81
C VAL A 23 -3.30 13.05 -25.93
N THR A 24 -3.04 13.86 -24.92
CA THR A 24 -1.83 14.70 -24.77
C THR A 24 -1.12 14.33 -23.48
N LEU A 25 0.19 14.48 -23.44
CA LEU A 25 0.95 14.44 -22.19
C LEU A 25 0.76 15.77 -21.46
N ASP A 26 0.39 15.68 -20.19
CA ASP A 26 0.25 16.80 -19.26
C ASP A 26 1.28 16.65 -18.15
N ARG A 27 2.02 17.73 -17.89
CA ARG A 27 3.05 17.76 -16.84
C ARG A 27 2.45 18.34 -15.58
N GLN A 28 2.34 17.50 -14.58
CA GLN A 28 1.83 17.90 -13.28
C GLN A 28 2.97 18.00 -12.28
N PHE A 29 2.93 19.05 -11.48
CA PHE A 29 3.88 19.30 -10.41
C PHE A 29 3.15 19.22 -9.09
N TYR A 30 3.53 18.24 -8.30
CA TYR A 30 3.07 18.08 -6.93
C TYR A 30 4.07 18.74 -5.99
N ASP A 31 3.55 19.28 -4.88
CA ASP A 31 4.41 19.88 -3.87
C ASP A 31 5.35 18.84 -3.26
N ALA A 32 6.43 19.31 -2.64
CA ALA A 32 7.39 18.47 -1.96
C ALA A 32 6.76 17.68 -0.80
N ASP A 33 5.79 18.31 -0.15
CA ASP A 33 4.96 17.74 0.90
C ASP A 33 4.12 16.59 0.34
N ALA A 34 4.20 15.45 1.02
CA ALA A 34 3.47 14.25 0.67
C ALA A 34 2.84 13.65 1.92
N LEU A 35 1.68 13.02 1.76
CA LEU A 35 1.19 12.09 2.77
C LEU A 35 2.06 10.83 2.74
N GLU A 36 2.63 10.47 3.88
CA GLU A 36 3.62 9.40 3.95
C GLU A 36 3.09 8.18 4.70
N PHE A 37 3.30 6.99 4.12
CA PHE A 37 3.03 5.71 4.77
C PHE A 37 4.25 4.80 4.71
N THR A 38 4.44 3.99 5.75
CA THR A 38 5.46 2.95 5.79
C THR A 38 4.80 1.59 5.79
N LEU A 39 5.21 0.72 4.87
CA LEU A 39 4.69 -0.64 4.69
C LEU A 39 5.83 -1.64 4.77
N GLN A 40 5.81 -2.47 5.81
CA GLN A 40 6.76 -3.54 6.06
C GLN A 40 6.12 -4.89 5.73
N TYR A 41 6.60 -5.52 4.66
CA TYR A 41 6.17 -6.83 4.23
C TYR A 41 7.01 -7.90 4.93
N ASN A 42 6.30 -8.90 5.47
CA ASN A 42 6.90 -10.00 6.23
C ASN A 42 6.16 -11.31 5.97
N GLN A 43 6.84 -12.44 6.18
CA GLN A 43 6.21 -13.75 6.26
C GLN A 43 6.22 -14.26 7.71
N LEU A 44 5.12 -14.91 8.10
CA LEU A 44 5.01 -15.62 9.36
C LEU A 44 5.24 -17.11 9.12
N TYR A 45 6.11 -17.72 9.92
CA TYR A 45 6.39 -19.16 9.91
C TYR A 45 5.97 -19.73 11.25
N LEU A 46 4.73 -20.25 11.33
CA LEU A 46 4.13 -20.64 12.59
C LEU A 46 3.74 -22.12 12.62
N THR A 47 3.86 -22.72 13.80
CA THR A 47 3.23 -24.01 14.11
C THR A 47 1.71 -23.83 14.23
N PRO A 48 0.90 -24.90 14.21
CA PRO A 48 -0.54 -24.81 14.42
C PRO A 48 -0.93 -24.11 15.74
N GLU A 49 -0.07 -24.20 16.76
CA GLU A 49 -0.23 -23.55 18.07
C GLU A 49 0.20 -22.08 18.07
N GLY A 50 0.73 -21.57 16.97
CA GLY A 50 1.14 -20.16 16.80
C GLY A 50 2.57 -19.84 17.23
N ASN A 51 3.41 -20.84 17.51
CA ASN A 51 4.83 -20.63 17.83
C ASN A 51 5.69 -20.53 16.56
N TYR A 52 6.90 -19.97 16.66
CA TYR A 52 7.83 -19.93 15.54
C TYR A 52 8.23 -21.34 15.06
N ASP A 53 8.15 -21.56 13.75
CA ASP A 53 8.51 -22.81 13.08
C ASP A 53 9.74 -22.61 12.17
N ALA A 54 10.91 -22.98 12.69
CA ALA A 54 12.16 -22.89 11.95
C ALA A 54 12.20 -23.81 10.72
N GLY A 55 11.58 -24.99 10.79
CA GLY A 55 11.55 -25.95 9.68
C GLY A 55 10.82 -25.37 8.48
N LYS A 56 9.66 -24.75 8.72
CA LYS A 56 8.92 -23.99 7.69
C LYS A 56 9.68 -22.78 7.17
N MET A 57 10.39 -22.06 8.04
CA MET A 57 11.20 -20.89 7.65
C MET A 57 12.29 -21.27 6.66
N PHE A 58 13.10 -22.29 6.96
CA PHE A 58 14.14 -22.78 6.05
C PHE A 58 13.57 -23.46 4.80
N GLY A 59 12.37 -24.05 4.89
CA GLY A 59 11.66 -24.62 3.76
C GLY A 59 10.94 -23.61 2.88
N HIS A 60 10.92 -22.32 3.24
CA HIS A 60 10.11 -21.28 2.59
C HIS A 60 8.62 -21.65 2.49
N GLN A 61 8.08 -22.22 3.57
CA GLN A 61 6.67 -22.63 3.68
C GLN A 61 5.96 -21.69 4.65
N ASN A 62 5.70 -20.46 4.21
CA ASN A 62 5.06 -19.47 5.07
C ASN A 62 3.63 -19.89 5.44
N THR A 63 3.22 -19.51 6.64
CA THR A 63 1.83 -19.66 7.11
C THR A 63 0.98 -18.49 6.64
N ALA A 64 1.57 -17.30 6.59
CA ALA A 64 0.92 -16.10 6.08
C ALA A 64 1.93 -15.05 5.64
N THR A 65 1.48 -14.13 4.78
CA THR A 65 2.16 -12.88 4.49
C THR A 65 1.42 -11.75 5.19
N VAL A 66 2.17 -10.82 5.78
CA VAL A 66 1.63 -9.71 6.56
C VAL A 66 2.21 -8.38 6.10
N VAL A 67 1.46 -7.32 6.34
CA VAL A 67 1.92 -5.93 6.20
C VAL A 67 1.88 -5.29 7.57
N ASN A 68 3.01 -4.70 8.01
CA ASN A 68 3.20 -4.14 9.34
C ASN A 68 2.83 -5.14 10.47
N GLY A 69 3.19 -6.41 10.28
CA GLY A 69 3.03 -7.47 11.28
C GLY A 69 1.63 -8.09 11.37
N MET A 70 0.65 -7.62 10.58
CA MET A 70 -0.73 -8.11 10.65
C MET A 70 -1.26 -8.63 9.31
N GLN A 71 -1.92 -9.79 9.35
CA GLN A 71 -2.68 -10.30 8.21
C GLN A 71 -3.92 -9.45 8.01
N PHE A 72 -4.16 -8.99 6.77
CA PHE A 72 -5.36 -8.22 6.45
C PHE A 72 -5.51 -6.93 7.30
N GLY A 73 -4.40 -6.34 7.78
CA GLY A 73 -4.44 -5.14 8.64
C GLY A 73 -4.90 -3.85 7.97
N TYR A 74 -5.06 -3.84 6.64
CA TYR A 74 -5.47 -2.67 5.84
C TYR A 74 -6.71 -2.94 4.96
N VAL A 75 -7.46 -4.03 5.19
CA VAL A 75 -8.70 -4.30 4.41
C VAL A 75 -9.96 -3.80 5.12
N PRO A 76 -11.02 -3.41 4.41
CA PRO A 76 -12.20 -2.81 5.03
C PRO A 76 -12.96 -3.77 5.98
N ASN A 77 -13.86 -3.22 6.80
CA ASN A 77 -14.74 -3.95 7.73
C ASN A 77 -16.18 -3.42 7.61
N MET A 78 -17.11 -3.87 8.46
CA MET A 78 -18.52 -3.47 8.35
C MET A 78 -18.75 -1.96 8.52
N VAL A 79 -17.93 -1.26 9.32
CA VAL A 79 -18.04 0.19 9.50
C VAL A 79 -17.68 0.90 8.21
N HIS A 80 -16.63 0.44 7.55
CA HIS A 80 -16.22 0.94 6.24
C HIS A 80 -17.28 0.65 5.16
N ASN A 81 -17.86 -0.56 5.16
CA ASN A 81 -18.96 -0.93 4.27
C ASN A 81 -20.15 0.04 4.41
N LEU A 82 -20.56 0.32 5.64
CA LEU A 82 -21.62 1.28 5.93
C LEU A 82 -21.26 2.68 5.44
N LEU A 83 -20.03 3.14 5.70
CA LEU A 83 -19.57 4.47 5.29
C LEU A 83 -19.59 4.67 3.77
N VAL A 84 -19.15 3.68 3.00
CA VAL A 84 -18.97 3.82 1.54
C VAL A 84 -20.20 3.35 0.74
N LYS A 85 -20.92 2.32 1.20
CA LYS A 85 -22.04 1.71 0.48
C LYS A 85 -23.41 1.98 1.10
N GLY A 86 -23.46 2.59 2.30
CA GLY A 86 -24.71 2.77 3.05
C GLY A 86 -25.29 1.48 3.61
N ASP A 87 -24.57 0.36 3.53
CA ASP A 87 -25.03 -0.97 3.96
C ASP A 87 -23.85 -1.77 4.51
N ALA A 88 -23.89 -2.08 5.81
CA ALA A 88 -22.83 -2.81 6.50
C ALA A 88 -22.60 -4.23 5.93
N ASN A 89 -23.61 -4.82 5.29
CA ASN A 89 -23.57 -6.18 4.75
C ASN A 89 -23.06 -6.23 3.30
N LYS A 90 -22.80 -5.08 2.68
CA LYS A 90 -22.25 -5.01 1.31
C LYS A 90 -20.77 -4.73 1.36
N ASN A 91 -19.99 -5.79 1.20
CA ASN A 91 -18.53 -5.73 1.13
C ASN A 91 -18.06 -4.83 -0.03
N ILE A 92 -17.10 -3.95 0.27
CA ILE A 92 -16.42 -3.11 -0.72
C ILE A 92 -15.27 -3.88 -1.37
N PHE A 93 -14.66 -4.80 -0.63
CA PHE A 93 -13.51 -5.58 -1.07
C PHE A 93 -13.80 -7.07 -0.96
N VAL A 94 -13.22 -7.87 -1.86
CA VAL A 94 -13.52 -9.31 -1.95
C VAL A 94 -13.11 -10.09 -0.71
N ALA A 95 -12.03 -9.67 -0.03
CA ALA A 95 -11.50 -10.34 1.16
C ALA A 95 -11.62 -9.45 2.41
N GLN A 96 -12.70 -9.62 3.18
CA GLN A 96 -12.96 -8.91 4.43
C GLN A 96 -13.23 -9.90 5.58
N PRO A 97 -12.19 -10.59 6.09
CA PRO A 97 -12.34 -11.62 7.12
C PRO A 97 -12.78 -11.06 8.48
N TRP A 98 -12.50 -9.77 8.74
CA TRP A 98 -12.72 -9.11 10.04
C TRP A 98 -13.87 -8.10 10.00
N ASN A 99 -15.03 -8.55 9.51
CA ASN A 99 -16.15 -7.63 9.25
C ASN A 99 -16.83 -7.14 10.53
N GLY A 100 -17.12 -8.03 11.48
CA GLY A 100 -17.90 -7.68 12.66
C GLY A 100 -17.13 -6.87 13.71
N LEU A 101 -17.88 -6.14 14.55
CA LEU A 101 -17.32 -5.30 15.61
C LEU A 101 -16.62 -6.12 16.71
N GLU A 102 -16.98 -7.40 16.86
CA GLU A 102 -16.33 -8.36 17.75
C GLU A 102 -14.86 -8.62 17.38
N HIS A 103 -14.46 -8.32 16.14
CA HIS A 103 -13.09 -8.43 15.66
C HIS A 103 -12.29 -7.13 15.83
N LYS A 104 -12.64 -6.27 16.79
CA LYS A 104 -11.98 -4.98 17.03
C LYS A 104 -10.45 -5.04 17.18
N GLN A 105 -9.91 -6.13 17.72
CA GLN A 105 -8.48 -6.37 17.83
C GLN A 105 -7.80 -6.60 16.47
N TYR A 106 -8.59 -6.95 15.45
CA TYR A 106 -8.16 -7.12 14.06
C TYR A 106 -8.75 -6.03 13.15
N GLN A 107 -9.32 -4.97 13.70
CA GLN A 107 -9.89 -3.91 12.88
C GLN A 107 -8.78 -3.18 12.14
N SER A 108 -8.89 -3.26 10.82
CA SER A 108 -7.96 -2.64 9.91
C SER A 108 -8.03 -1.12 9.99
N GLN A 109 -6.86 -0.49 9.86
CA GLN A 109 -6.77 0.94 9.62
C GLN A 109 -6.58 1.14 8.13
N LEU A 110 -7.60 1.66 7.42
CA LEU A 110 -7.44 1.96 6.01
C LEU A 110 -6.43 3.10 5.83
N LEU A 111 -5.66 3.03 4.75
CA LEU A 111 -4.83 4.15 4.31
C LEU A 111 -5.75 5.09 3.51
N PHE A 112 -6.23 6.15 4.17
CA PHE A 112 -7.07 7.16 3.52
C PHE A 112 -6.20 8.19 2.81
N VAL A 113 -6.55 8.48 1.56
CA VAL A 113 -5.85 9.42 0.68
C VAL A 113 -6.92 10.27 0.00
N GLU A 114 -6.70 11.57 -0.09
CA GLU A 114 -7.57 12.46 -0.85
C GLU A 114 -7.25 12.41 -2.36
N ASN A 115 -8.23 12.70 -3.19
CA ASN A 115 -7.99 12.81 -4.63
C ASN A 115 -6.90 13.84 -4.93
N ASP A 116 -6.04 13.54 -5.90
CA ASP A 116 -4.92 14.39 -6.32
C ASP A 116 -3.88 14.71 -5.22
N GLN A 117 -3.88 13.96 -4.11
CA GLN A 117 -2.87 14.09 -3.08
C GLN A 117 -1.56 13.40 -3.48
N HIS A 118 -0.43 14.08 -3.27
CA HIS A 118 0.88 13.46 -3.40
C HIS A 118 1.10 12.48 -2.24
N VAL A 119 1.28 11.20 -2.57
CA VAL A 119 1.52 10.14 -1.59
C VAL A 119 2.91 9.54 -1.78
N ARG A 120 3.60 9.31 -0.65
CA ARG A 120 4.89 8.63 -0.61
C ARG A 120 4.79 7.36 0.22
N LEU A 121 5.19 6.25 -0.37
CA LEU A 121 5.20 4.95 0.27
C LEU A 121 6.63 4.49 0.52
N PHE A 122 6.97 4.27 1.78
CA PHE A 122 8.20 3.59 2.18
C PHE A 122 7.92 2.09 2.28
N VAL A 123 8.26 1.36 1.23
CA VAL A 123 8.02 -0.08 1.14
C VAL A 123 9.30 -0.83 1.49
N GLU A 124 9.24 -1.62 2.55
CA GLU A 124 10.31 -2.47 3.02
C GLU A 124 9.88 -3.94 2.94
N ASN A 125 10.74 -4.78 2.38
CA ASN A 125 10.58 -6.23 2.46
C ASN A 125 11.59 -6.78 3.47
N GLN A 126 11.14 -7.14 4.67
CA GLN A 126 11.98 -7.84 5.65
C GLN A 126 11.78 -9.35 5.61
N GLY A 127 11.00 -9.81 4.64
CA GLY A 127 10.72 -11.20 4.36
C GLY A 127 11.80 -11.92 3.55
N ASN A 128 11.70 -13.25 3.53
CA ASN A 128 12.58 -14.13 2.76
C ASN A 128 12.12 -14.33 1.31
N GLU A 129 10.91 -13.89 0.96
CA GLU A 129 10.35 -13.99 -0.39
C GLU A 129 10.22 -12.61 -1.05
N PRO A 130 10.29 -12.53 -2.39
CA PRO A 130 10.15 -11.26 -3.11
C PRO A 130 8.75 -10.66 -2.94
N VAL A 131 8.69 -9.32 -2.94
CA VAL A 131 7.43 -8.56 -2.95
C VAL A 131 7.23 -7.95 -4.33
N PHE A 132 6.14 -8.35 -4.98
CA PHE A 132 5.66 -7.75 -6.22
C PHE A 132 4.64 -6.67 -5.88
N PHE A 133 5.14 -5.49 -5.53
CA PHE A 133 4.30 -4.41 -5.01
C PHE A 133 3.43 -3.81 -6.12
N HIS A 134 2.12 -3.74 -5.87
CA HIS A 134 1.12 -3.15 -6.74
C HIS A 134 -0.05 -2.63 -5.91
N ILE A 135 -0.64 -1.52 -6.36
CA ILE A 135 -1.87 -0.96 -5.79
C ILE A 135 -2.94 -1.05 -6.87
N VAL A 136 -4.01 -1.79 -6.58
CA VAL A 136 -5.08 -2.03 -7.55
C VAL A 136 -5.77 -0.72 -7.93
N GLY A 137 -5.84 -0.45 -9.23
CA GLY A 137 -6.45 0.77 -9.77
C GLY A 137 -5.51 1.96 -9.88
N GLU A 138 -4.28 1.85 -9.37
CA GLU A 138 -3.29 2.92 -9.36
C GLU A 138 -2.03 2.57 -10.16
N ILE A 139 -1.29 3.61 -10.55
CA ILE A 139 0.03 3.50 -11.16
C ILE A 139 1.03 4.24 -10.27
N LEU A 140 2.20 3.65 -10.06
CA LEU A 140 3.26 4.30 -9.29
C LEU A 140 3.94 5.36 -10.17
N ASP A 141 3.71 6.63 -9.84
CA ASP A 141 4.30 7.76 -10.55
C ASP A 141 5.84 7.77 -10.51
N ARG A 142 6.44 7.23 -9.44
CA ARG A 142 7.89 7.11 -9.31
C ARG A 142 8.27 5.99 -8.35
N VAL A 143 9.27 5.20 -8.72
CA VAL A 143 9.87 4.17 -7.86
C VAL A 143 11.36 4.46 -7.68
N THR A 144 11.78 4.59 -6.42
CA THR A 144 13.19 4.79 -6.04
C THR A 144 13.66 3.65 -5.15
N GLN A 145 14.82 3.09 -5.46
CA GLN A 145 15.49 2.09 -4.62
C GLN A 145 16.92 2.53 -4.35
N GLY A 146 17.23 2.80 -3.09
CA GLY A 146 18.45 3.50 -2.70
C GLY A 146 18.54 4.87 -3.41
N ASN A 147 19.68 5.16 -4.01
CA ASN A 147 19.92 6.43 -4.72
C ASN A 147 19.48 6.43 -6.20
N ARG A 148 18.81 5.37 -6.67
CA ARG A 148 18.44 5.21 -8.09
C ARG A 148 16.93 5.27 -8.28
N VAL A 149 16.49 6.08 -9.25
CA VAL A 149 15.12 6.01 -9.80
C VAL A 149 15.06 4.79 -10.72
N GLN A 150 14.22 3.81 -10.36
CA GLN A 150 14.02 2.57 -11.10
C GLN A 150 12.92 2.70 -12.15
N SER A 151 11.91 3.53 -11.87
CA SER A 151 10.81 3.82 -12.77
C SER A 151 10.30 5.23 -12.54
N ALA A 152 9.88 5.88 -13.62
CA ALA A 152 9.13 7.12 -13.62
C ALA A 152 7.87 6.88 -14.47
N GLY A 153 6.73 7.40 -14.01
CA GLY A 153 5.48 7.40 -14.77
C GLY A 153 5.68 8.06 -16.13
N THR A 154 4.99 7.52 -17.13
CA THR A 154 4.95 7.99 -18.52
C THR A 154 3.65 8.72 -18.82
#